data_AF-A0A447RY47-F1
#
_entry.id   AF-A0A447RY47-F1
#
_cell.length_a   1.000
_cell.length_b   1.000
_cell.length_c   1.000
_cell.angle_alpha   90.00
_cell.angle_beta   90.00
_cell.angle_gamma   90.00
#
_symmetry.space_group_name_H-M   'P 1'
#
loop_
_entity.id
_entity.type
_entity.pdbx_description
1 polymer ?
#
loop_
_entity_poly.entity_id
_entity_poly.type
_entity_poly.pdbx_seq_one_letter_code
_entity_poly.pdbx_strand_id
1 'polypeptide(L)' 'MMNVIGIGDNVVDKYVHTQTMYPGGNALNFAAYAAMLGHNAGLFGDFW' A
#
# COMPACT_ATOMS: atom_id res chain seq x y z
N MET A 1 -18.43 5.21 3.90
CA MET A 1 -17.99 6.00 2.73
C MET A 1 -16.47 6.00 2.71
N MET A 2 -15.85 5.86 1.54
CA MET A 2 -14.37 5.90 1.42
C MET A 2 -13.87 7.28 1.87
N ASN A 3 -12.94 7.33 2.81
CA ASN A 3 -12.35 8.59 3.28
C ASN A 3 -11.20 9.02 2.39
N VAL A 4 -10.31 8.08 2.04
CA VAL A 4 -9.11 8.36 1.23
C VAL A 4 -8.79 7.22 0.27
N ILE A 5 -8.12 7.56 -0.82
CA ILE A 5 -7.60 6.59 -1.78
C ILE A 5 -6.15 6.93 -2.13
N GLY A 6 -5.25 5.96 -1.98
CA GLY A 6 -3.91 6.03 -2.54
C GLY A 6 -3.95 5.64 -4.01
N ILE A 7 -3.38 6.46 -4.90
CA ILE A 7 -3.29 6.16 -6.33
C ILE A 7 -1.82 6.09 -6.73
N GLY A 8 -1.39 4.96 -7.29
CA GLY A 8 -0.01 4.79 -7.76
C GLY A 8 0.35 3.34 -8.04
N ASP A 9 1.64 3.13 -8.31
CA ASP A 9 2.19 1.83 -8.68
C ASP A 9 2.14 0.84 -7.52
N ASN A 10 1.76 -0.40 -7.84
CA ASN A 10 1.89 -1.52 -6.93
C ASN A 10 3.31 -2.08 -7.03
N VAL A 11 4.12 -1.82 -6.00
CA VAL A 11 5.49 -2.33 -5.91
C VAL A 11 5.65 -3.22 -4.68
N VAL A 12 6.76 -3.95 -4.63
CA VAL A 12 7.05 -4.88 -3.54
C VAL A 12 8.49 -4.66 -3.10
N ASP A 13 8.67 -4.43 -1.80
CA ASP A 13 9.99 -4.30 -1.19
C ASP A 13 10.56 -5.70 -0.90
N LYS A 14 11.70 -6.02 -1.52
CA LYS A 14 12.33 -7.34 -1.45
C LYS A 14 13.49 -7.36 -0.46
N TYR A 15 13.35 -8.14 0.60
CA TYR A 15 14.36 -8.35 1.63
C TYR A 15 15.03 -9.70 1.40
N VAL A 16 16.08 -9.72 0.57
CA VAL A 16 16.72 -10.96 0.09
C VAL A 16 17.30 -11.81 1.23
N HIS A 17 17.89 -11.17 2.23
CA HIS A 17 18.51 -11.84 3.37
C HIS A 17 17.53 -12.58 4.28
N THR A 18 16.28 -12.15 4.34
CA THR A 18 15.20 -12.85 5.07
C THR A 18 14.28 -13.66 4.14
N GLN A 19 14.56 -13.66 2.83
CA GLN A 19 13.70 -14.24 1.80
C GLN A 19 12.24 -13.78 1.92
N THR A 20 12.03 -12.51 2.31
CA THR A 20 10.70 -11.95 2.56
C THR A 20 10.40 -10.80 1.60
N MET A 21 9.15 -10.69 1.19
CA MET A 21 8.65 -9.61 0.37
C MET A 21 7.50 -8.92 1.10
N TYR A 22 7.55 -7.59 1.15
CA TYR A 22 6.47 -6.78 1.74
C TYR A 22 5.83 -5.92 0.64
N PRO A 23 4.50 -5.79 0.62
CA PRO A 23 3.85 -4.78 -0.22
C PRO A 23 4.48 -3.42 0.05
N GLY A 24 4.88 -2.71 -1.01
CA GLY A 24 5.57 -1.44 -0.93
C GLY A 24 4.93 -0.37 -1.79
N GLY A 25 5.55 0.81 -1.79
CA GLY A 25 5.12 1.96 -2.58
C GLY A 25 4.37 3.01 -1.77
N ASN A 26 4.58 4.27 -2.12
CA ASN A 26 4.04 5.41 -1.37
C ASN A 26 2.50 5.41 -1.32
N ALA A 27 1.85 5.03 -2.43
CA ALA A 27 0.40 4.97 -2.51
C ALA A 27 -0.19 3.90 -1.57
N LEU A 28 0.42 2.71 -1.54
CA LEU A 28 0.05 1.63 -0.62
C LEU A 28 0.33 2.04 0.83
N ASN A 29 1.52 2.57 1.13
CA ASN A 29 1.89 2.99 2.48
C ASN A 29 0.93 4.05 3.03
N PHE A 30 0.55 5.04 2.20
CA PHE A 30 -0.45 6.05 2.57
C PHE A 30 -1.80 5.42 2.93
N ALA A 31 -2.33 4.54 2.07
CA ALA A 31 -3.61 3.87 2.31
C ALA A 31 -3.57 2.97 3.56
N ALA A 32 -2.46 2.25 3.76
CA ALA A 32 -2.24 1.39 4.93
C ALA A 32 -2.21 2.22 6.23
N TYR A 33 -1.46 3.32 6.28
CA TYR A 33 -1.43 4.19 7.46
C TYR A 33 -2.78 4.85 7.73
N ALA A 34 -3.51 5.28 6.70
CA ALA A 34 -4.86 5.82 6.89
C ALA A 34 -5.82 4.78 7.49
N ALA A 35 -5.73 3.52 7.04
CA ALA A 35 -6.49 2.42 7.62
C ALA A 35 -6.10 2.15 9.08
N MET A 36 -4.81 2.17 9.41
CA MET A 36 -4.31 2.02 10.79
C MET A 36 -4.80 3.12 11.73
N LEU A 37 -5.07 4.32 11.21
CA LEU A 37 -5.66 5.45 11.95
C LEU A 37 -7.19 5.37 12.07
N GLY A 38 -7.82 4.31 11.57
CA GLY A 38 -9.27 4.07 11.67
C GLY A 38 -10.10 4.68 10.55
N HIS A 39 -9.48 5.17 9.47
CA HIS A 39 -10.21 5.67 8.30
C HIS A 39 -10.51 4.54 7.30
N ASN A 40 -11.63 4.67 6.60
CA ASN A 40 -11.91 3.84 5.44
C ASN A 40 -10.99 4.27 4.29
N ALA A 41 -10.00 3.44 3.97
CA ALA A 41 -8.96 3.73 2.99
C ALA A 41 -8.87 2.62 1.94
N GLY A 42 -8.45 2.98 0.73
CA GLY A 42 -8.21 2.05 -0.38
C GLY A 42 -6.97 2.41 -1.18
N LEU A 43 -6.49 1.44 -1.96
CA LEU A 43 -5.43 1.62 -2.96
C LEU A 43 -6.03 1.36 -4.33
N PHE A 44 -5.71 2.21 -5.30
CA PHE A 44 -6.01 2.01 -6.70
C PHE A 44 -4.73 2.08 -7.51
N GLY A 45 -4.45 1.02 -8.24
CA GLY A 45 -3.26 0.88 -9.05
C GLY A 45 -3.41 -0.32 -9.97
N ASP A 46 -2.56 -0.38 -10.98
CA ASP A 46 -2.53 -1.50 -11.91
C ASP A 46 -1.70 -2.66 -11.33
N PHE A 47 -2.10 -3.89 -11.61
CA PHE A 47 -1.37 -5.10 -11.21
C PHE A 47 -1.07 -5.87 -12.50
N TRP A 48 0.18 -5.83 -12.94
CA TRP A 48 0.67 -6.50 -14.15
C TRP A 48 1.50 -7.74 -13.81
#